data_AF-N9DMN9-F1
#
_entry.id   AF-N9DMN9-F1
#
_cell.length_a   1.000
_cell.length_b   1.000
_cell.length_c   1.000
_cell.angle_alpha   90.00
_cell.angle_beta   90.00
_cell.angle_gamma   90.00
#
_symmetry.space_group_name_H-M   'P 1'
#
loop_
_entity.id
_entity.type
_entity.pdbx_description
1 polymer ?
#
loop_
_entity_poly.entity_id
_entity_poly.type
_entity_poly.pdbx_seq_one_letter_code
_entity_poly.pdbx_strand_id
1 'polypeptide(L)'
;MKTIKLSVVLTAILLLSGLNLSYALSPIQKQSSTTSILLNKNTILETAYPYTLSNAMAYVEPQELDDYFKKLPSEQLDTNVLGFIHPTIQFKNIQGEERYLVIVEKVGISDGYIQGCRACSSTADFLLYKKKKDQFILINSAKDQTQIPSANGHFSFNFQIDLQNNIQPFGIDKMGSYSKASFTGAGGQEVSIWFALLLPDVGKIQALEIGSAGGSTAGFYAGRPQRASSTSSKLKVVVNNSKYYPIEVTYTDKGKENKPYKSIFNYNTQKAEYVEKTAK
;
A
#
# COMPACT_ATOMS: atom_id res chain seq x y z
N MET A 1 -3.45 -55.48 -62.84
CA MET A 1 -3.55 -56.87 -62.35
C MET A 1 -2.38 -57.19 -61.44
N LYS A 2 -2.65 -57.32 -60.13
CA LYS A 2 -2.05 -58.31 -59.20
C LYS A 2 -2.53 -57.97 -57.79
N THR A 3 -3.60 -58.65 -57.40
CA THR A 3 -3.87 -59.04 -56.01
C THR A 3 -2.76 -59.96 -55.53
N ILE A 4 -2.36 -59.84 -54.26
CA ILE A 4 -2.00 -60.98 -53.39
C ILE A 4 -2.31 -60.53 -51.95
N LYS A 5 -3.19 -61.32 -51.32
CA LYS A 5 -3.51 -61.34 -49.90
C LYS A 5 -2.34 -61.95 -49.13
N LEU A 6 -2.07 -61.51 -47.91
CA LEU A 6 -1.41 -62.36 -46.93
C LEU A 6 -2.14 -62.27 -45.59
N SER A 7 -2.83 -63.36 -45.27
CA SER A 7 -3.39 -63.67 -43.96
C SER A 7 -2.25 -63.89 -42.97
N VAL A 8 -2.33 -63.24 -41.81
CA VAL A 8 -1.49 -63.56 -40.67
C VAL A 8 -2.28 -64.46 -39.72
N VAL A 9 -1.58 -65.50 -39.28
CA VAL A 9 -2.00 -66.65 -38.49
C VAL A 9 -2.37 -66.24 -37.07
N LEU A 10 -3.48 -66.83 -36.60
CA LEU A 10 -3.91 -66.84 -35.21
C LEU A 10 -3.15 -67.94 -34.47
N THR A 11 -2.50 -67.62 -33.35
CA THR A 11 -2.15 -68.64 -32.35
C THR A 11 -2.31 -68.03 -30.96
N ALA A 12 -3.32 -68.51 -30.25
CA ALA A 12 -3.60 -68.17 -28.87
C ALA A 12 -2.75 -69.05 -27.95
N ILE A 13 -2.07 -68.42 -26.99
CA ILE A 13 -1.61 -69.08 -25.77
C ILE A 13 -2.19 -68.29 -24.60
N LEU A 14 -3.17 -68.90 -23.94
CA LEU A 14 -3.57 -68.59 -22.58
C LEU A 14 -2.47 -69.13 -21.65
N LEU A 15 -2.08 -68.36 -20.63
CA LEU A 15 -2.33 -68.70 -19.22
C LEU A 15 -1.60 -67.75 -18.26
N LEU A 16 -2.42 -67.24 -17.33
CA LEU A 16 -2.20 -67.12 -15.89
C LEU A 16 -1.33 -65.99 -15.30
N SER A 17 -2.08 -65.19 -14.52
CA SER A 17 -1.80 -64.75 -13.15
C SER A 17 -0.77 -63.64 -12.92
N GLY A 18 -1.28 -62.49 -12.50
CA GLY A 18 -0.52 -61.43 -11.86
C GLY A 18 -1.35 -60.17 -11.71
N LEU A 19 -2.12 -60.06 -10.64
CA LEU A 19 -2.70 -58.80 -10.18
C LEU A 19 -1.57 -57.80 -9.90
N ASN A 20 -1.26 -56.93 -10.86
CA ASN A 20 -0.41 -55.77 -10.62
C ASN A 20 -1.29 -54.60 -10.19
N LEU A 21 -1.42 -54.39 -8.87
CA LEU A 21 -1.74 -53.07 -8.34
C LEU A 21 -0.60 -52.13 -8.76
N SER A 22 -0.85 -51.31 -9.78
CA SER A 22 0.02 -50.19 -10.11
C SER A 22 -0.12 -49.13 -9.02
N TYR A 23 0.71 -49.19 -7.99
CA TYR A 23 1.03 -48.00 -7.20
C TYR A 23 1.95 -47.13 -8.06
N ALA A 24 1.36 -46.10 -8.66
CA ALA A 24 2.10 -45.03 -9.28
C ALA A 24 2.95 -44.34 -8.20
N LEU A 25 4.23 -44.69 -8.12
CA LEU A 25 5.24 -43.91 -7.43
C LEU A 25 5.41 -42.60 -8.20
N SER A 26 4.68 -41.58 -7.77
CA SER A 26 4.94 -40.20 -8.17
C SER A 26 6.37 -39.84 -7.74
N PRO A 27 7.21 -39.24 -8.59
CA PRO A 27 8.49 -38.73 -8.13
C PRO A 27 8.19 -37.66 -7.08
N ILE A 28 8.73 -37.86 -5.88
CA ILE A 28 8.79 -36.84 -4.83
C ILE A 28 9.51 -35.65 -5.46
N GLN A 29 8.74 -34.67 -5.96
CA GLN A 29 9.23 -33.32 -6.09
C GLN A 29 9.64 -32.94 -4.67
N LYS A 30 10.95 -32.93 -4.41
CA LYS A 30 11.52 -32.07 -3.39
C LYS A 30 11.01 -30.69 -3.74
N GLN A 31 9.93 -30.31 -3.08
CA GLN A 31 9.47 -28.95 -2.97
C GLN A 31 10.66 -28.24 -2.35
N SER A 32 11.51 -27.68 -3.22
CA SER A 32 12.51 -26.72 -2.81
C SER A 32 11.69 -25.65 -2.12
N SER A 33 11.73 -25.64 -0.80
CA SER A 33 11.29 -24.51 -0.02
C SER A 33 12.25 -23.40 -0.40
N THR A 34 11.95 -22.72 -1.51
CA THR A 34 12.31 -21.32 -1.66
C THR A 34 11.59 -20.62 -0.53
N THR A 35 12.22 -20.62 0.64
CA THR A 35 11.93 -19.70 1.71
C THR A 35 12.01 -18.34 1.04
N SER A 36 10.85 -17.79 0.71
CA SER A 36 10.76 -16.43 0.21
C SER A 36 11.40 -15.59 1.30
N ILE A 37 12.66 -15.19 1.11
CA ILE A 37 13.34 -14.27 2.02
C ILE A 37 12.45 -13.04 2.03
N LEU A 38 11.71 -12.88 3.12
CA LEU A 38 10.90 -11.70 3.36
C LEU A 38 11.87 -10.58 3.70
N LEU A 39 11.60 -9.37 3.20
CA LEU A 39 12.36 -8.19 3.60
C LEU A 39 12.20 -8.02 5.13
N ASN A 40 13.29 -8.22 5.86
CA ASN A 40 13.27 -8.23 7.32
C ASN A 40 13.71 -6.89 7.91
N LYS A 41 13.39 -6.67 9.19
CA LYS A 41 13.73 -5.46 9.94
C LYS A 41 15.22 -5.11 9.85
N ASN A 42 16.12 -6.08 10.05
CA ASN A 42 17.56 -5.82 10.06
C ASN A 42 18.06 -5.29 8.71
N THR A 43 17.61 -5.90 7.60
CA THR A 43 17.94 -5.39 6.26
C THR A 43 17.45 -3.96 6.04
N ILE A 44 16.25 -3.62 6.54
CA ILE A 44 15.72 -2.25 6.47
C ILE A 44 16.60 -1.28 7.27
N LEU A 45 16.95 -1.65 8.50
CA LEU A 45 17.78 -0.81 9.37
C LEU A 45 19.19 -0.61 8.79
N GLU A 46 19.86 -1.68 8.37
CA GLU A 46 21.22 -1.61 7.81
C GLU A 46 21.30 -0.75 6.55
N THR A 47 20.27 -0.81 5.68
CA THR A 47 20.29 -0.10 4.39
C THR A 47 19.74 1.32 4.45
N ALA A 48 18.74 1.59 5.30
CA ALA A 48 18.08 2.90 5.37
C ALA A 48 18.44 3.73 6.61
N TYR A 49 18.92 3.09 7.69
CA TYR A 49 19.23 3.69 8.99
C TYR A 49 20.55 3.16 9.57
N PRO A 50 21.70 3.33 8.89
CA PRO A 50 22.98 2.76 9.34
C PRO A 50 23.52 3.35 10.67
N TYR A 51 22.88 4.38 11.23
CA TYR A 51 23.28 5.07 12.45
C TYR A 51 22.19 5.03 13.53
N THR A 52 21.46 3.92 13.67
CA THR A 52 20.54 3.76 14.82
C THR A 52 21.32 3.71 16.13
N LEU A 53 20.73 4.28 17.18
CA LEU A 53 21.31 4.22 18.52
C LEU A 53 21.21 2.77 19.01
N SER A 54 22.35 2.15 19.33
CA SER A 54 22.41 0.76 19.79
C SER A 54 21.69 0.51 21.12
N ASN A 55 21.41 1.59 21.87
CA ASN A 55 20.65 1.59 23.11
C ASN A 55 19.52 2.58 22.98
N ALA A 56 18.28 2.13 23.18
CA ALA A 56 17.15 3.03 23.24
C ALA A 56 17.32 4.00 24.42
N MET A 57 17.40 5.31 24.15
CA MET A 57 17.46 6.34 25.19
C MET A 57 16.08 6.62 25.80
N ALA A 58 15.01 6.26 25.08
CA ALA A 58 13.65 6.34 25.58
C ALA A 58 12.98 4.97 25.42
N TYR A 59 12.80 4.29 26.55
CA TYR A 59 12.03 3.06 26.61
C TYR A 59 10.56 3.43 26.80
N VAL A 60 9.76 3.30 25.74
CA VAL A 60 8.31 3.29 25.89
C VAL A 60 7.93 1.88 26.32
N GLU A 61 7.38 1.71 27.52
CA GLU A 61 6.91 0.41 27.96
C GLU A 61 5.85 -0.12 26.96
N PRO A 62 6.00 -1.35 26.42
CA PRO A 62 5.05 -1.90 25.44
C PRO A 62 3.60 -1.91 25.93
N GLN A 63 3.37 -1.86 27.24
CA GLN A 63 2.06 -1.82 27.88
C GLN A 63 1.36 -0.48 27.67
N GLU A 64 2.13 0.62 27.60
CA GLU A 64 1.66 2.00 27.46
C GLU A 64 1.47 2.41 25.99
N LEU A 65 1.91 1.59 25.03
CA LEU A 65 1.63 1.79 23.62
C LEU A 65 0.15 1.58 23.30
N ASP A 66 -0.40 2.42 22.43
CA ASP A 66 -1.70 2.15 21.79
C ASP A 66 -1.65 0.79 21.06
N ASP A 67 -2.78 0.07 21.04
CA ASP A 67 -2.90 -1.25 20.38
C ASP A 67 -2.55 -1.22 18.89
N TYR A 68 -2.62 -0.05 18.26
CA TYR A 68 -2.10 0.22 16.93
C TYR A 68 -0.60 -0.08 16.83
N PHE A 69 0.20 0.51 17.73
CA PHE A 69 1.66 0.42 17.70
C PHE A 69 2.19 -0.93 18.21
N LYS A 70 1.49 -1.57 19.16
CA LYS A 70 1.89 -2.88 19.72
C LYS A 70 2.07 -3.99 18.68
N LYS A 71 1.46 -3.84 17.50
CA LYS A 71 1.48 -4.83 16.41
C LYS A 71 2.62 -4.62 15.41
N LEU A 72 3.36 -3.52 15.52
CA LEU A 72 4.37 -3.13 14.55
C LEU A 72 5.78 -3.29 15.15
N PRO A 73 6.74 -3.88 14.42
CA PRO A 73 8.14 -3.82 14.80
C PRO A 73 8.59 -2.36 14.93
N SER A 74 9.19 -2.00 16.05
CA SER A 74 9.70 -0.65 16.30
C SER A 74 11.21 -0.61 16.48
N GLU A 75 11.82 0.54 16.18
CA GLU A 75 13.25 0.82 16.42
C GLU A 75 13.43 2.30 16.77
N GLN A 76 14.33 2.60 17.72
CA GLN A 76 14.69 3.99 17.99
C GLN A 76 15.62 4.51 16.88
N LEU A 77 15.11 5.43 16.07
CA LEU A 77 15.82 5.95 14.90
C LEU A 77 16.68 7.17 15.23
N ASP A 78 16.28 7.94 16.25
CA ASP A 78 17.00 9.10 16.78
C ASP A 78 16.65 9.26 18.27
N THR A 79 17.33 10.17 18.96
CA THR A 79 17.18 10.53 20.37
C THR A 79 15.72 10.66 20.80
N ASN A 80 14.89 11.32 19.98
CA ASN A 80 13.47 11.58 20.29
C ASN A 80 12.53 11.04 19.19
N VAL A 81 12.94 10.00 18.44
CA VAL A 81 12.15 9.46 17.33
C VAL A 81 12.08 7.93 17.39
N LEU A 82 10.86 7.41 17.48
CA LEU A 82 10.57 5.98 17.35
C LEU A 82 10.02 5.71 15.95
N GLY A 83 10.62 4.77 15.25
CA GLY A 83 10.16 4.28 13.95
C GLY A 83 9.37 2.99 14.10
N PHE A 84 8.18 2.92 13.51
CA PHE A 84 7.35 1.73 13.41
C PHE A 84 7.30 1.25 11.96
N ILE A 85 7.71 0.00 11.74
CA ILE A 85 7.81 -0.58 10.40
C ILE A 85 6.49 -1.27 10.06
N HIS A 86 5.76 -0.72 9.10
CA HIS A 86 4.52 -1.29 8.59
C HIS A 86 4.79 -2.55 7.72
N PRO A 87 3.80 -3.45 7.57
CA PRO A 87 3.96 -4.60 6.69
C PRO A 87 4.30 -4.17 5.26
N THR A 88 5.27 -4.86 4.66
CA THR A 88 5.79 -4.54 3.32
C THR A 88 4.71 -4.74 2.25
N ILE A 89 4.54 -3.74 1.39
CA ILE A 89 3.66 -3.82 0.22
C ILE A 89 4.47 -4.30 -0.97
N GLN A 90 4.15 -5.49 -1.50
CA GLN A 90 4.77 -6.02 -2.71
C GLN A 90 3.92 -5.68 -3.95
N PHE A 91 4.56 -5.23 -5.02
CA PHE A 91 3.91 -4.92 -6.29
C PHE A 91 4.86 -5.03 -7.48
N LYS A 92 4.34 -4.94 -8.70
CA LYS A 92 5.16 -4.87 -9.92
C LYS A 92 5.26 -3.43 -10.43
N ASN A 93 6.45 -3.01 -10.83
CA ASN A 93 6.62 -1.74 -11.52
C ASN A 93 6.06 -1.78 -12.97
N ILE A 94 6.19 -0.67 -13.71
CA ILE A 94 5.71 -0.56 -15.10
C ILE A 94 6.36 -1.59 -16.03
N GLN A 95 7.60 -2.00 -15.74
CA GLN A 95 8.34 -3.01 -16.50
C GLN A 95 8.01 -4.45 -16.05
N GLY A 96 7.10 -4.64 -15.10
CA GLY A 96 6.70 -5.95 -14.59
C GLY A 96 7.68 -6.55 -13.56
N GLU A 97 8.66 -5.80 -13.10
CA GLU A 97 9.64 -6.23 -12.10
C GLU A 97 9.09 -6.04 -10.67
N GLU A 98 9.34 -7.01 -9.80
CA GLU A 98 8.92 -6.96 -8.39
C GLU A 98 9.56 -5.79 -7.64
N ARG A 99 8.76 -5.14 -6.79
CA ARG A 99 9.10 -4.02 -5.91
C ARG A 99 8.49 -4.26 -4.54
N TYR A 100 9.18 -3.74 -3.53
CA TYR A 100 8.80 -3.88 -2.14
C TYR A 100 8.83 -2.48 -1.51
N LEU A 101 7.65 -1.95 -1.20
CA LEU A 101 7.51 -0.69 -0.48
C LEU A 101 7.45 -0.98 1.02
N VAL A 102 8.41 -0.42 1.75
CA VAL A 102 8.41 -0.35 3.21
C VAL A 102 8.01 1.06 3.61
N ILE A 103 7.10 1.14 4.57
CA ILE A 103 6.67 2.39 5.19
C ILE A 103 7.16 2.35 6.63
N VAL A 104 7.96 3.34 7.01
CA VAL A 104 8.41 3.53 8.40
C VAL A 104 7.71 4.76 8.94
N GLU A 105 6.78 4.55 9.86
CA GLU A 105 6.08 5.62 10.56
C GLU A 105 6.95 6.14 11.69
N LYS A 106 7.21 7.45 11.72
CA LYS A 106 8.05 8.09 12.71
C LYS A 106 7.20 8.96 13.62
N VAL A 107 7.29 8.68 14.91
CA VAL A 107 6.63 9.44 15.97
C VAL A 107 7.65 10.09 16.88
N GLY A 108 7.32 11.28 17.37
CA GLY A 108 8.12 11.97 18.38
C GLY A 108 7.95 11.31 19.75
N ILE A 109 9.03 11.29 20.54
CA ILE A 109 9.05 10.85 21.93
C ILE A 109 9.41 12.05 22.82
N SER A 110 8.70 12.21 23.93
CA SER A 110 9.03 13.15 25.01
C SER A 110 8.87 12.46 26.36
N ASP A 111 9.84 12.60 27.25
CA ASP A 111 9.81 12.07 28.61
C ASP A 111 9.51 10.56 28.70
N GLY A 112 9.93 9.79 27.69
CA GLY A 112 9.67 8.34 27.62
C GLY A 112 8.32 7.95 27.02
N TYR A 113 7.50 8.92 26.58
CA TYR A 113 6.18 8.70 26.01
C TYR A 113 6.10 9.13 24.53
N ILE A 114 5.33 8.40 23.73
CA ILE A 114 4.96 8.86 22.37
C ILE A 114 4.17 10.16 22.52
N GLN A 115 4.51 11.16 21.71
CA GLN A 115 3.78 12.42 21.64
C GLN A 115 2.40 12.20 21.01
N GLY A 116 1.45 11.76 21.83
CA GLY A 116 0.06 11.56 21.46
C GLY A 116 -0.75 12.82 21.73
N CYS A 117 -1.19 13.50 20.68
CA CYS A 117 -2.23 14.53 20.80
C CYS A 117 -3.13 14.50 19.57
N ARG A 118 -4.35 15.04 19.69
CA ARG A 118 -5.32 15.03 18.59
C ARG A 118 -4.79 15.69 17.32
N ALA A 119 -4.03 16.76 17.48
CA ALA A 119 -3.40 17.51 16.39
C ALA A 119 -2.00 16.98 16.02
N CYS A 120 -1.50 15.99 16.75
CA CYS A 120 -0.18 15.44 16.49
C CYS A 120 -0.26 14.52 15.27
N SER A 121 0.70 14.72 14.37
CA SER A 121 0.84 13.97 13.13
C SER A 121 2.16 13.22 13.17
N SER A 122 2.12 11.96 12.76
CA SER A 122 3.34 11.21 12.45
C SER A 122 3.87 11.62 11.08
N THR A 123 5.17 11.34 10.86
CA THR A 123 5.80 11.44 9.53
C THR A 123 6.10 10.05 8.99
N ALA A 124 6.36 9.93 7.69
CA ALA A 124 6.69 8.66 7.05
C ALA A 124 8.03 8.71 6.31
N ASP A 125 8.81 7.65 6.44
CA ASP A 125 9.81 7.31 5.44
C ASP A 125 9.23 6.24 4.52
N PHE A 126 9.34 6.45 3.22
CA PHE A 126 9.01 5.48 2.19
C PHE A 126 10.30 4.94 1.60
N LEU A 127 10.48 3.62 1.67
CA LEU A 127 11.67 2.92 1.21
C LEU A 127 11.27 1.91 0.14
N LEU A 128 11.79 2.08 -1.07
CA LEU A 128 11.46 1.23 -2.20
C LEU A 128 12.63 0.30 -2.50
N TYR A 129 12.39 -1.01 -2.39
CA TYR A 129 13.38 -2.05 -2.61
C TYR A 129 13.10 -2.86 -3.88
N LYS A 130 14.18 -3.40 -4.44
CA LYS A 130 14.16 -4.44 -5.47
C LYS A 130 14.89 -5.67 -4.93
N LYS A 131 14.34 -6.86 -5.19
CA LYS A 131 15.05 -8.12 -4.92
C LYS A 131 15.94 -8.47 -6.10
N LYS A 132 17.23 -8.70 -5.85
CA LYS A 132 18.21 -9.19 -6.82
C LYS A 132 18.85 -10.46 -6.25
N LYS A 133 18.51 -11.62 -6.83
CA LYS A 133 18.80 -12.94 -6.25
C LYS A 133 18.23 -13.02 -4.82
N ASP A 134 19.07 -13.28 -3.84
CA ASP A 134 18.68 -13.40 -2.42
C ASP A 134 18.91 -12.12 -1.60
N GLN A 135 19.22 -11.00 -2.26
CA GLN A 135 19.45 -9.72 -1.61
C GLN A 135 18.37 -8.70 -1.97
N PHE A 136 17.97 -7.91 -0.97
CA PHE A 136 17.15 -6.72 -1.19
C PHE A 136 18.05 -5.50 -1.30
N ILE A 137 17.82 -4.70 -2.34
CA ILE A 137 18.56 -3.48 -2.62
C ILE A 137 17.59 -2.32 -2.51
N LEU A 138 17.89 -1.35 -1.66
CA LEU A 138 17.17 -0.08 -1.60
C LEU A 138 17.44 0.69 -2.90
N ILE A 139 16.42 0.89 -3.72
CA ILE A 139 16.56 1.55 -5.03
C ILE A 139 16.10 3.01 -5.00
N ASN A 140 15.19 3.36 -4.10
CA ASN A 140 14.73 4.73 -3.91
C ASN A 140 14.19 4.93 -2.49
N SER A 141 14.22 6.16 -2.00
CA SER A 141 13.63 6.52 -0.71
C SER A 141 13.17 7.97 -0.66
N ALA A 142 12.17 8.23 0.19
CA ALA A 142 11.84 9.58 0.63
C ALA A 142 11.63 9.55 2.15
N LYS A 143 12.39 10.37 2.86
CA LYS A 143 12.29 10.49 4.31
C LYS A 143 11.41 11.68 4.70
N ASP A 144 10.91 11.65 5.93
CA ASP A 144 10.24 12.78 6.60
C ASP A 144 9.04 13.32 5.81
N GLN A 145 8.27 12.45 5.15
CA GLN A 145 7.07 12.85 4.44
C GLN A 145 5.98 13.23 5.44
N THR A 146 5.39 14.41 5.25
CA THR A 146 4.37 14.99 6.13
C THR A 146 2.96 15.00 5.52
N GLN A 147 2.86 14.92 4.19
CA GLN A 147 1.58 14.89 3.47
C GLN A 147 0.98 13.49 3.42
N ILE A 148 0.76 12.92 4.60
CA ILE A 148 0.20 11.59 4.81
C ILE A 148 -1.00 11.72 5.74
N PRO A 149 -2.00 10.85 5.61
CA PRO A 149 -3.17 10.91 6.47
C PRO A 149 -2.81 10.46 7.89
N SER A 150 -2.59 11.41 8.79
CA SER A 150 -2.30 11.15 10.20
C SER A 150 -3.16 12.01 11.13
N ALA A 151 -3.57 11.42 12.26
CA ALA A 151 -4.30 12.07 13.34
C ALA A 151 -4.08 11.29 14.63
N ASN A 152 -4.31 11.93 15.78
CA ASN A 152 -4.11 11.28 17.09
C ASN A 152 -2.71 10.68 17.29
N GLY A 153 -1.69 11.24 16.63
CA GLY A 153 -0.30 10.77 16.73
C GLY A 153 0.05 9.55 15.87
N HIS A 154 -0.84 9.07 15.00
CA HIS A 154 -0.56 7.93 14.11
C HIS A 154 -1.22 8.05 12.72
N PHE A 155 -0.87 7.17 11.77
CA PHE A 155 -1.54 7.13 10.46
C PHE A 155 -2.99 6.71 10.59
N SER A 156 -3.83 7.16 9.66
CA SER A 156 -5.16 6.61 9.48
C SER A 156 -5.08 5.08 9.31
N PHE A 157 -5.91 4.34 10.06
CA PHE A 157 -5.84 2.88 10.16
C PHE A 157 -5.85 2.16 8.80
N ASN A 158 -6.58 2.70 7.81
CA ASN A 158 -6.70 2.07 6.50
C ASN A 158 -5.61 2.49 5.52
N PHE A 159 -4.70 3.41 5.89
CA PHE A 159 -3.74 4.00 4.95
C PHE A 159 -2.92 2.92 4.22
N GLN A 160 -2.30 2.02 4.95
CA GLN A 160 -1.44 0.97 4.38
C GLN A 160 -2.23 -0.05 3.55
N ILE A 161 -3.45 -0.42 4.00
CA ILE A 161 -4.35 -1.34 3.28
C ILE A 161 -4.85 -0.71 1.98
N ASP A 162 -5.27 0.56 2.02
CA ASP A 162 -5.69 1.32 0.85
C ASP A 162 -4.54 1.43 -0.15
N LEU A 163 -3.33 1.74 0.32
CA LEU A 163 -2.16 1.81 -0.55
C LEU A 163 -1.93 0.47 -1.24
N GLN A 164 -1.99 -0.65 -0.53
CA GLN A 164 -1.81 -1.98 -1.11
C GLN A 164 -2.88 -2.30 -2.17
N ASN A 165 -4.15 -1.98 -1.90
CA ASN A 165 -5.26 -2.30 -2.78
C ASN A 165 -5.31 -1.44 -4.05
N ASN A 166 -4.74 -0.24 -4.00
CA ASN A 166 -4.85 0.77 -5.04
C ASN A 166 -3.56 0.97 -5.86
N ILE A 167 -2.54 0.10 -5.72
CA ILE A 167 -1.31 0.19 -6.52
C ILE A 167 -1.65 0.07 -8.01
N GLN A 168 -1.30 1.12 -8.77
CA GLN A 168 -1.47 1.16 -10.22
C GLN A 168 -0.54 2.20 -10.87
N PRO A 169 -0.45 2.27 -12.21
CA PRO A 169 0.29 3.32 -12.89
C PRO A 169 -0.28 4.72 -12.58
N PHE A 170 0.59 5.66 -12.22
CA PHE A 170 0.28 7.09 -12.02
C PHE A 170 0.97 7.99 -13.06
N GLY A 171 1.62 7.38 -14.05
CA GLY A 171 2.34 8.02 -15.14
C GLY A 171 2.88 6.94 -16.08
N ILE A 172 3.38 7.34 -17.25
CA ILE A 172 3.97 6.40 -18.23
C ILE A 172 5.15 5.58 -17.67
N ASP A 173 5.82 6.07 -16.63
CA ASP A 173 7.07 5.56 -16.09
C ASP A 173 7.05 5.38 -14.55
N LYS A 174 5.88 5.54 -13.91
CA LYS A 174 5.79 5.43 -12.45
C LYS A 174 4.53 4.72 -11.99
N MET A 175 4.72 3.87 -10.99
CA MET A 175 3.62 3.39 -10.18
C MET A 175 3.26 4.43 -9.13
N GLY A 176 2.09 4.27 -8.55
CA GLY A 176 1.67 4.98 -7.37
C GLY A 176 0.50 4.26 -6.72
N SER A 177 -0.03 4.85 -5.68
CA SER A 177 -1.27 4.41 -5.06
C SER A 177 -2.00 5.60 -4.45
N TYR A 178 -3.19 5.38 -3.94
CA TYR A 178 -3.97 6.40 -3.26
C TYR A 178 -4.73 5.80 -2.08
N SER A 179 -5.09 6.67 -1.14
CA SER A 179 -5.83 6.32 0.06
C SER A 179 -6.83 7.41 0.40
N LYS A 180 -7.91 7.03 1.08
CA LYS A 180 -8.85 7.99 1.66
C LYS A 180 -8.66 8.03 3.16
N ALA A 181 -8.63 9.23 3.72
CA ALA A 181 -8.73 9.40 5.16
C ALA A 181 -9.90 10.29 5.53
N SER A 182 -10.61 9.92 6.58
CA SER A 182 -11.66 10.72 7.20
C SER A 182 -11.19 11.23 8.55
N PHE A 183 -11.47 12.49 8.82
CA PHE A 183 -11.14 13.18 10.07
C PHE A 183 -12.41 13.79 10.64
N THR A 184 -12.61 13.65 11.95
CA THR A 184 -13.75 14.24 12.65
C THR A 184 -13.28 15.35 13.58
N GLY A 185 -13.81 16.55 13.37
CA GLY A 185 -13.49 17.76 14.16
C GLY A 185 -14.23 17.84 15.50
N ALA A 186 -13.88 18.82 16.33
CA ALA A 186 -14.64 19.12 17.54
C ALA A 186 -16.03 19.62 17.12
N GLY A 187 -17.09 18.89 17.49
CA GLY A 187 -18.45 19.14 17.01
C GLY A 187 -19.01 18.09 16.05
N GLY A 188 -18.27 17.04 15.69
CA GLY A 188 -18.84 15.89 14.98
C GLY A 188 -19.05 16.08 13.47
N GLN A 189 -18.44 17.12 12.88
CA GLN A 189 -18.31 17.21 11.41
C GLN A 189 -17.16 16.32 10.94
N GLU A 190 -17.43 15.49 9.94
CA GLU A 190 -16.47 14.64 9.25
C GLU A 190 -16.03 15.30 7.94
N VAL A 191 -14.73 15.29 7.68
CA VAL A 191 -14.12 15.68 6.40
C VAL A 191 -13.26 14.52 5.92
N SER A 192 -13.42 14.15 4.66
CA SER A 192 -12.57 13.15 4.01
C SER A 192 -11.66 13.79 2.98
N ILE A 193 -10.44 13.29 2.84
CA ILE A 193 -9.42 13.78 1.90
C ILE A 193 -8.81 12.59 1.15
N TRP A 194 -8.53 12.78 -0.15
CA TRP A 194 -7.78 11.85 -0.98
C TRP A 194 -6.30 12.18 -0.93
N PHE A 195 -5.46 11.17 -0.73
CA PHE A 195 -4.00 11.26 -0.78
C PHE A 195 -3.47 10.33 -1.87
N ALA A 196 -2.38 10.71 -2.53
CA ALA A 196 -1.61 9.87 -3.44
C ALA A 196 -0.20 9.63 -2.89
N LEU A 197 0.37 8.47 -3.24
CA LEU A 197 1.78 8.16 -3.08
C LEU A 197 2.36 7.83 -4.45
N LEU A 198 3.27 8.67 -4.94
CA LEU A 198 3.98 8.46 -6.20
C LEU A 198 5.26 7.65 -5.94
N LEU A 199 5.44 6.55 -6.65
CA LEU A 199 6.51 5.56 -6.43
C LEU A 199 7.35 5.36 -7.70
N PRO A 200 8.11 6.36 -8.16
CA PRO A 200 9.04 6.15 -9.25
C PRO A 200 10.26 5.34 -8.79
N ASP A 201 10.78 4.46 -9.65
CA ASP A 201 12.06 3.78 -9.39
C ASP A 201 13.23 4.79 -9.39
N VAL A 202 13.12 5.85 -10.20
CA VAL A 202 14.11 6.93 -10.32
C VAL A 202 13.41 8.29 -10.19
N GLY A 203 13.92 9.14 -9.32
CA GLY A 203 13.33 10.45 -9.01
C GLY A 203 12.72 10.47 -7.62
N LYS A 204 11.86 11.44 -7.34
CA LYS A 204 11.34 11.68 -5.99
C LYS A 204 10.09 10.84 -5.71
N ILE A 205 10.12 10.03 -4.65
CA ILE A 205 8.89 9.48 -4.04
C ILE A 205 8.15 10.64 -3.34
N GLN A 206 6.85 10.74 -3.54
CA GLN A 206 6.06 11.85 -3.00
C GLN A 206 4.73 11.36 -2.45
N ALA A 207 4.47 11.64 -1.17
CA ALA A 207 3.11 11.64 -0.63
C ALA A 207 2.48 13.01 -0.87
N LEU A 208 1.24 13.03 -1.35
CA LEU A 208 0.56 14.25 -1.81
C LEU A 208 -0.89 14.22 -1.38
N GLU A 209 -1.40 15.35 -0.91
CA GLU A 209 -2.84 15.58 -0.89
C GLU A 209 -3.34 15.84 -2.32
N ILE A 210 -4.48 15.25 -2.69
CA ILE A 210 -5.14 15.49 -3.97
C ILE A 210 -6.25 16.52 -3.79
N GLY A 211 -7.12 16.31 -2.79
CA GLY A 211 -8.24 17.20 -2.52
C GLY A 211 -9.37 16.49 -1.77
N SER A 212 -10.51 17.18 -1.64
CA SER A 212 -11.68 16.68 -0.90
C SER A 212 -12.14 15.31 -1.41
N ALA A 213 -12.37 14.39 -0.47
CA ALA A 213 -13.02 13.11 -0.70
C ALA A 213 -14.48 13.09 -0.21
N GLY A 214 -15.00 14.24 0.25
CA GLY A 214 -16.34 14.39 0.80
C GLY A 214 -16.34 14.67 2.31
N GLY A 215 -17.44 14.37 2.96
CA GLY A 215 -17.63 14.63 4.39
C GLY A 215 -19.09 14.55 4.81
N SER A 216 -19.34 14.74 6.10
CA SER A 216 -20.67 14.66 6.69
C SER A 216 -20.84 15.64 7.84
N THR A 217 -21.96 16.37 7.84
CA THR A 217 -22.36 17.25 8.96
C THR A 217 -23.40 16.58 9.87
N ALA A 218 -23.68 15.29 9.67
CA ALA A 218 -24.71 14.57 10.43
C ALA A 218 -24.42 14.53 11.95
N GLY A 219 -23.15 14.35 12.35
CA GLY A 219 -22.77 14.38 13.76
C GLY A 219 -22.94 15.79 14.38
N PHE A 220 -22.60 16.83 13.62
CA PHE A 220 -22.77 18.23 14.03
C PHE A 220 -24.25 18.63 14.18
N TYR A 221 -25.11 18.17 13.27
CA TYR A 221 -26.54 18.42 13.30
C TYR A 221 -27.35 17.24 13.87
N ALA A 222 -26.80 16.46 14.82
CA ALA A 222 -27.49 15.29 15.38
C ALA A 222 -28.90 15.64 15.94
N GLY A 223 -29.05 16.81 16.57
CA GLY A 223 -30.35 17.30 17.07
C GLY A 223 -31.22 18.03 16.02
N ARG A 224 -30.71 18.21 14.79
CA ARG A 224 -31.43 18.84 13.66
C ARG A 224 -31.10 18.14 12.33
N PRO A 225 -31.44 16.83 12.16
CA PRO A 225 -31.01 16.04 11.01
C PRO A 225 -31.39 16.63 9.65
N GLN A 226 -32.47 17.41 9.57
CA GLN A 226 -32.91 18.14 8.38
C GLN A 226 -31.91 19.20 7.88
N ARG A 227 -30.94 19.59 8.70
CA ARG A 227 -29.84 20.50 8.33
C ARG A 227 -28.55 19.77 7.97
N ALA A 228 -28.52 18.44 8.14
CA ALA A 228 -27.36 17.65 7.81
C ALA A 228 -27.21 17.49 6.29
N SER A 229 -25.97 17.44 5.85
CA SER A 229 -25.54 17.18 4.47
C SER A 229 -24.40 16.17 4.51
N SER A 230 -24.30 15.32 3.50
CA SER A 230 -23.14 14.47 3.33
C SER A 230 -22.82 14.31 1.86
N THR A 231 -21.53 14.37 1.56
CA THR A 231 -20.97 14.13 0.23
C THR A 231 -20.03 12.96 0.32
N SER A 232 -20.14 12.03 -0.62
CA SER A 232 -19.19 10.93 -0.80
C SER A 232 -18.48 11.07 -2.14
N SER A 233 -17.35 10.39 -2.32
CA SER A 233 -16.67 10.40 -3.60
C SER A 233 -15.98 9.09 -3.94
N LYS A 234 -15.68 8.91 -5.23
CA LYS A 234 -14.85 7.85 -5.78
C LYS A 234 -13.73 8.45 -6.62
N LEU A 235 -12.51 7.97 -6.41
CA LEU A 235 -11.33 8.37 -7.17
C LEU A 235 -11.06 7.37 -8.30
N LYS A 236 -10.65 7.86 -9.45
CA LYS A 236 -10.13 7.08 -10.57
C LYS A 236 -8.88 7.75 -11.17
N VAL A 237 -7.81 6.98 -11.35
CA VAL A 237 -6.66 7.43 -12.13
C VAL A 237 -6.98 7.30 -13.62
N VAL A 238 -6.81 8.37 -14.38
CA VAL A 238 -7.11 8.44 -15.82
C VAL A 238 -5.83 8.21 -16.60
N VAL A 239 -5.63 6.97 -17.03
CA VAL A 239 -4.48 6.59 -17.87
C VAL A 239 -4.48 7.41 -19.16
N ASN A 240 -3.38 8.14 -19.38
CA ASN A 240 -3.09 8.83 -20.64
C ASN A 240 -1.58 8.70 -20.91
N ASN A 241 -1.06 8.98 -22.11
CA ASN A 241 0.39 8.85 -22.35
C ASN A 241 1.22 10.00 -21.73
N SER A 242 0.78 10.59 -20.62
CA SER A 242 1.45 11.71 -19.98
C SER A 242 2.39 11.28 -18.85
N LYS A 243 3.32 12.15 -18.50
CA LYS A 243 4.25 11.91 -17.38
C LYS A 243 3.50 11.72 -16.05
N TYR A 244 2.35 12.34 -15.85
CA TYR A 244 1.55 12.21 -14.62
C TYR A 244 0.08 12.09 -14.99
N TYR A 245 -0.50 10.93 -14.71
CA TYR A 245 -1.89 10.65 -15.06
C TYR A 245 -2.82 11.57 -14.26
N PRO A 246 -3.81 12.21 -14.91
CA PRO A 246 -4.85 12.96 -14.23
C PRO A 246 -5.66 12.05 -13.31
N ILE A 247 -6.26 12.66 -12.29
CA ILE A 247 -7.14 11.98 -11.35
C ILE A 247 -8.54 12.54 -11.52
N GLU A 248 -9.52 11.67 -11.77
CA GLU A 248 -10.94 12.00 -11.76
C GLU A 248 -11.52 11.66 -10.38
N VAL A 249 -12.19 12.63 -9.75
CA VAL A 249 -12.97 12.39 -8.54
C VAL A 249 -14.44 12.63 -8.87
N THR A 250 -15.27 11.61 -8.67
CA THR A 250 -16.73 11.69 -8.84
C THR A 250 -17.38 11.85 -7.48
N TYR A 251 -18.14 12.93 -7.28
CA TYR A 251 -18.82 13.26 -6.03
C TYR A 251 -20.31 12.95 -6.10
N THR A 252 -20.87 12.47 -5.00
CA THR A 252 -22.30 12.21 -4.82
C THR A 252 -22.78 12.82 -3.52
N ASP A 253 -23.70 13.79 -3.62
CA ASP A 253 -24.37 14.40 -2.48
C ASP A 253 -25.59 13.56 -2.07
N LYS A 254 -25.68 13.21 -0.78
CA LYS A 254 -26.83 12.49 -0.22
C LYS A 254 -28.08 13.34 -0.36
N GLY A 255 -29.16 12.73 -0.85
CA GLY A 255 -30.42 13.43 -1.16
C GLY A 255 -30.44 14.17 -2.51
N LYS A 256 -29.32 14.17 -3.25
CA LYS A 256 -29.23 14.64 -4.65
C LYS A 256 -28.54 13.58 -5.54
N GLU A 257 -28.78 12.31 -5.23
CA GLU A 257 -28.10 11.16 -5.85
C GLU A 257 -28.21 11.11 -7.39
N ASN A 258 -29.15 11.85 -7.97
CA ASN A 258 -29.42 11.87 -9.41
C ASN A 258 -28.46 12.74 -10.25
N LYS A 259 -27.50 13.46 -9.66
CA LYS A 259 -26.50 14.24 -10.44
C LYS A 259 -25.11 14.20 -9.80
N PRO A 260 -24.36 13.08 -9.91
CA PRO A 260 -22.96 13.09 -9.56
C PRO A 260 -22.22 14.13 -10.41
N TYR A 261 -21.27 14.83 -9.81
CA TYR A 261 -20.40 15.77 -10.51
C TYR A 261 -18.95 15.32 -10.43
N LYS A 262 -18.13 15.80 -11.36
CA LYS A 262 -16.75 15.35 -11.53
C LYS A 262 -15.78 16.51 -11.45
N SER A 263 -14.64 16.25 -10.82
CA SER A 263 -13.47 17.12 -10.84
C SER A 263 -12.29 16.36 -11.42
N ILE A 264 -11.48 17.05 -12.24
CA ILE A 264 -10.24 16.50 -12.81
C ILE A 264 -9.06 17.21 -12.18
N PHE A 265 -8.21 16.46 -11.50
CA PHE A 265 -6.97 16.94 -10.91
C PHE A 265 -5.81 16.63 -11.84
N ASN A 266 -5.07 17.66 -12.25
CA ASN A 266 -3.88 17.50 -13.08
C ASN A 266 -2.64 17.80 -12.25
N TYR A 267 -1.60 17.01 -12.45
CA TYR A 267 -0.33 17.23 -11.75
C TYR A 267 0.34 18.51 -12.26
N ASN A 268 0.68 19.42 -11.35
CA ASN A 268 1.45 20.61 -11.61
C ASN A 268 2.90 20.37 -11.22
N THR A 269 3.81 20.34 -12.21
CA THR A 269 5.23 20.03 -11.97
C THR A 269 5.99 21.13 -11.24
N GLN A 270 5.53 22.38 -11.30
CA GLN A 270 6.19 23.51 -10.61
C GLN A 270 5.88 23.50 -9.12
N LYS A 271 4.64 23.16 -8.77
CA LYS A 271 4.17 23.05 -7.39
C LYS A 271 4.34 21.65 -6.79
N ALA A 272 4.62 20.67 -7.66
CA ALA A 272 4.76 19.27 -7.32
C ALA A 272 3.52 18.65 -6.63
N GLU A 273 2.32 19.09 -7.03
CA GLU A 273 1.03 18.71 -6.44
C GLU A 273 -0.04 18.47 -7.51
N TYR A 274 -1.15 17.82 -7.13
CA TYR A 274 -2.34 17.71 -7.97
C TYR A 274 -3.23 18.94 -7.79
N VAL A 275 -3.55 19.63 -8.89
CA VAL A 275 -4.39 20.84 -8.87
C VAL A 275 -5.71 20.56 -9.56
N GLU A 276 -6.81 20.86 -8.88
CA GLU A 276 -8.15 20.78 -9.45
C GLU A 276 -8.28 21.72 -10.65
N LYS A 277 -8.70 21.16 -11.79
CA LYS A 277 -9.31 21.94 -12.86
C LYS A 277 -10.80 21.66 -12.81
N THR A 278 -11.58 22.68 -12.46
CA THR A 278 -13.04 22.60 -12.58
C THR A 278 -13.37 22.29 -14.04
N ALA A 279 -13.97 21.13 -14.28
CA ALA A 279 -14.55 20.84 -15.58
C ALA A 279 -15.71 21.84 -15.79
N LYS A 280 -15.58 22.74 -16.76
CA LYS A 280 -16.66 23.63 -17.18
C LYS A 280 -17.81 22.83 -17.78
#